data_AF-X1RBS9-F1
#
_entry.id   AF-X1RBS9-F1
#
_cell.length_a   1.000
_cell.length_b   1.000
_cell.length_c   1.000
_cell.angle_alpha   90.00
_cell.angle_beta   90.00
_cell.angle_gamma   90.00
#
_symmetry.space_group_name_H-M   'P 1'
#
loop_
_entity.id
_entity.type
_entity.pdbx_description
1 polymer ?
#
loop_
_entity_poly.entity_id
_entity_poly.type
_entity_poly.pdbx_seq_one_letter_code
_entity_poly.pdbx_strand_id
1 'polypeptide(L)'
;MVHGAPDNFEVQQKVTTFRLDDMAELAVRLGAVNSADRLGDVYFFDNFANGLGNWETIPAGTGSGISSSGSIFKHKSWSCKLIGGSALGNYAYITSRQSYSQPSKMGLEVNFSVNNNVEAIT
;
A
#
# COMPACT_ATOMS: atom_id res chain seq x y z
N MET A 1 17.03 36.69 -19.61
CA MET A 1 15.66 36.40 -20.05
C MET A 1 15.16 35.26 -19.19
N VAL A 2 14.27 35.54 -18.24
CA VAL A 2 13.67 34.49 -17.40
C VAL A 2 12.78 33.66 -18.31
N HIS A 3 13.15 32.41 -18.53
CA HIS A 3 12.31 31.46 -19.24
C HIS A 3 11.16 31.11 -18.31
N GLY A 4 9.92 31.44 -18.72
CA GLY A 4 8.72 31.06 -17.98
C GLY A 4 8.72 29.54 -17.78
N ALA A 5 8.22 29.11 -16.63
CA ALA A 5 8.13 27.69 -16.31
C ALA A 5 7.40 26.94 -17.45
N PRO A 6 7.81 25.70 -17.78
CA PRO A 6 7.21 24.93 -18.87
C PRO A 6 5.70 24.79 -18.69
N ASP A 7 4.95 24.68 -19.80
CA ASP A 7 3.47 24.69 -19.87
C ASP A 7 2.76 23.54 -19.08
N ASN A 8 3.55 22.68 -18.43
CA ASN A 8 3.12 21.61 -17.54
C ASN A 8 3.36 21.92 -16.05
N PHE A 9 3.75 23.16 -15.73
CA PHE A 9 4.09 23.60 -14.38
C PHE A 9 2.87 23.92 -13.52
N GLU A 10 1.72 24.18 -14.14
CA GLU A 10 0.45 24.42 -13.45
C GLU A 10 -0.38 23.13 -13.29
N VAL A 11 -1.29 23.14 -12.31
CA VAL A 11 -2.22 22.04 -12.01
C VAL A 11 -3.13 21.81 -13.21
N GLN A 12 -2.73 20.93 -14.12
CA GLN A 12 -3.59 20.53 -15.21
C GLN A 12 -4.73 19.65 -14.68
N GLN A 13 -5.95 20.03 -15.00
CA GLN A 13 -7.15 19.28 -14.68
C GLN A 13 -7.08 17.91 -15.39
N LYS A 14 -6.98 16.81 -14.65
CA LYS A 14 -7.14 15.48 -15.24
C LYS A 14 -8.63 15.14 -15.27
N VAL A 15 -9.05 14.45 -16.33
CA VAL A 15 -10.46 14.15 -16.62
C VAL A 15 -11.13 13.35 -15.48
N THR A 16 -10.38 12.49 -14.80
CA THR A 16 -10.93 11.58 -13.77
C THR A 16 -10.18 11.62 -12.44
N THR A 17 -9.09 12.39 -12.34
CA THR A 17 -8.23 12.43 -11.14
C THR A 17 -7.82 13.86 -10.82
N PHE A 18 -7.44 14.10 -9.56
CA PHE A 18 -6.92 15.40 -9.13
C PHE A 18 -5.41 15.29 -8.96
N ARG A 19 -4.65 16.24 -9.52
CA ARG A 19 -3.22 16.38 -9.23
C ARG A 19 -3.06 17.24 -7.98
N LEU A 20 -2.23 16.78 -7.05
CA LEU A 20 -1.97 17.46 -5.79
C LEU A 20 -0.54 18.03 -5.84
N ASP A 21 -0.40 19.27 -6.30
CA ASP A 21 0.88 19.98 -6.29
C ASP A 21 1.09 20.57 -4.88
N ASP A 22 2.23 20.25 -4.27
CA ASP A 22 2.74 20.88 -3.02
C ASP A 22 2.14 20.45 -1.66
N MET A 23 1.93 19.14 -1.46
CA MET A 23 1.94 18.54 -0.10
C MET A 23 2.94 17.38 0.05
N ALA A 24 3.64 17.02 -1.02
CA ALA A 24 4.54 15.89 -1.04
C ALA A 24 5.77 16.11 -0.13
N GLU A 25 6.36 17.30 -0.13
CA GLU A 25 7.53 17.60 0.71
C GLU A 25 7.20 17.61 2.22
N LEU A 26 6.06 18.20 2.60
CA LEU A 26 5.59 18.17 3.98
C LEU A 26 5.20 16.75 4.41
N ALA A 27 4.59 15.97 3.51
CA ALA A 27 4.28 14.56 3.75
C ALA A 27 5.57 13.72 3.95
N VAL A 28 6.63 14.01 3.18
CA VAL A 28 7.96 13.40 3.37
C VAL A 28 8.54 13.74 4.73
N ARG A 29 8.50 15.01 5.14
CA ARG A 29 8.97 15.42 6.48
C ARG A 29 8.16 14.82 7.62
N LEU A 30 6.86 14.58 7.40
CA LEU A 30 5.96 13.95 8.38
C LEU A 30 6.03 12.41 8.37
N GLY A 31 6.98 11.81 7.65
CA GLY A 31 7.21 10.37 7.65
C GLY A 31 6.11 9.58 6.92
N ALA A 32 5.41 10.23 5.99
CA ALA A 32 4.34 9.59 5.25
C ALA A 32 4.92 8.43 4.41
N VAL A 33 4.28 7.26 4.49
CA VAL A 33 4.78 6.01 3.88
C VAL A 33 4.96 6.13 2.37
N ASN A 34 4.31 7.11 1.75
CA ASN A 34 4.25 7.41 0.33
C ASN A 34 5.37 8.29 -0.24
N SER A 35 6.44 8.51 0.51
CA SER A 35 7.45 9.54 0.21
C SER A 35 8.49 9.16 -0.85
N ALA A 36 8.45 7.93 -1.37
CA ALA A 36 9.28 7.52 -2.49
C ALA A 36 8.57 7.86 -3.81
N ASP A 37 9.30 8.56 -4.70
CA ASP A 37 8.95 9.05 -6.04
C ASP A 37 7.56 8.66 -6.58
N ARG A 38 6.66 9.67 -6.65
CA ARG A 38 5.30 9.54 -7.18
C ARG A 38 5.07 10.51 -8.33
N LEU A 39 5.81 10.34 -9.43
CA LEU A 39 5.42 10.93 -10.72
C LEU A 39 4.06 10.43 -11.26
N GLY A 40 3.32 9.59 -10.51
CA GLY A 40 2.01 9.03 -10.88
C GLY A 40 0.93 9.19 -9.79
N ASP A 41 -0.32 8.91 -10.15
CA ASP A 41 -1.48 9.01 -9.25
C ASP A 41 -1.55 7.83 -8.26
N VAL A 42 -1.91 8.11 -7.02
CA VAL A 42 -2.10 7.09 -5.98
C VAL A 42 -3.47 6.47 -6.13
N TYR A 43 -3.49 5.22 -6.57
CA TYR A 43 -4.75 4.55 -6.90
C TYR A 43 -5.37 3.82 -5.70
N PHE A 44 -4.54 3.25 -4.83
CA PHE A 44 -4.98 2.58 -3.60
C PHE A 44 -3.88 2.72 -2.54
N PHE A 45 -4.29 2.98 -1.30
CA PHE A 45 -3.38 3.09 -0.17
C PHE A 45 -4.07 2.60 1.09
N ASP A 46 -3.39 1.75 1.84
CA ASP A 46 -3.89 1.27 3.13
C ASP A 46 -2.76 1.13 4.14
N ASN A 47 -3.03 1.59 5.36
CA ASN A 47 -2.17 1.46 6.53
C ASN A 47 -2.83 0.62 7.64
N PHE A 48 -3.97 0.00 7.35
CA PHE A 48 -4.77 -0.86 8.25
C PHE A 48 -5.33 -0.15 9.49
N ALA A 49 -5.30 1.19 9.54
CA ALA A 49 -5.85 1.94 10.67
C ALA A 49 -7.37 1.81 10.80
N ASN A 50 -8.05 1.50 9.69
CA ASN A 50 -9.49 1.25 9.64
C ASN A 50 -9.82 -0.26 9.60
N GLY A 51 -8.87 -1.11 9.99
CA GLY A 51 -9.03 -2.57 9.94
C GLY A 51 -8.81 -3.16 8.55
N LEU A 52 -9.45 -4.31 8.29
CA LEU A 52 -9.30 -5.10 7.06
C LEU A 52 -10.49 -4.99 6.11
N GLY A 53 -11.40 -4.03 6.31
CA GLY A 53 -12.66 -3.95 5.53
C GLY A 53 -12.48 -3.75 4.03
N ASN A 54 -11.33 -3.21 3.60
CA ASN A 54 -10.99 -3.03 2.18
C ASN A 54 -10.31 -4.26 1.55
N TRP A 55 -10.15 -5.35 2.31
CA TRP A 55 -9.41 -6.54 1.91
C TRP A 55 -10.28 -7.79 2.03
N GLU A 56 -10.21 -8.63 1.00
CA GLU A 56 -10.65 -10.01 1.07
C GLU A 56 -9.56 -10.81 1.81
N THR A 57 -9.96 -11.51 2.87
CA THR A 57 -9.05 -12.28 3.74
C THR A 57 -9.19 -13.77 3.47
N ILE A 58 -8.09 -14.44 3.13
CA ILE A 58 -8.10 -15.85 2.74
C ILE A 58 -7.10 -16.64 3.61
N PRO A 59 -7.54 -17.17 4.76
CA PRO A 59 -6.75 -18.08 5.57
C PRO A 59 -6.84 -19.51 5.00
N ALA A 60 -5.74 -20.26 4.97
CA ALA A 60 -5.74 -21.67 4.57
C ALA A 60 -4.93 -22.54 5.53
N GLY A 61 -5.49 -23.71 5.84
CA GLY A 61 -4.91 -24.71 6.74
C GLY A 61 -5.18 -24.46 8.23
N THR A 62 -4.87 -25.46 9.04
CA THR A 62 -5.10 -25.42 10.49
C THR A 62 -4.14 -24.45 11.16
N GLY A 63 -4.67 -23.57 12.02
CA GLY A 63 -3.88 -22.55 12.72
C GLY A 63 -3.58 -21.30 11.88
N SER A 64 -4.11 -21.20 10.67
CA SER A 64 -4.03 -19.97 9.88
C SER A 64 -4.84 -18.84 10.49
N GLY A 65 -4.41 -17.61 10.27
CA GLY A 65 -5.05 -16.43 10.84
C GLY A 65 -4.67 -15.14 10.13
N ILE A 66 -5.64 -14.23 10.04
CA ILE A 66 -5.47 -12.90 9.47
C ILE A 66 -6.12 -11.92 10.44
N SER A 67 -5.36 -10.92 10.89
CA SER A 67 -5.85 -9.95 11.88
C SER A 67 -5.10 -8.63 11.80
N SER A 68 -5.76 -7.52 12.09
CA SER A 68 -5.09 -6.25 12.37
C SER A 68 -4.24 -6.35 13.64
N SER A 69 -3.01 -5.84 13.58
CA SER A 69 -2.03 -5.91 14.66
C SER A 69 -1.41 -4.54 14.91
N GLY A 70 -1.25 -4.19 16.19
CA GLY A 70 -0.53 -3.00 16.62
C GLY A 70 0.88 -3.28 17.15
N SER A 71 1.40 -4.51 17.00
CA SER A 71 2.69 -4.89 17.60
C SER A 71 3.90 -4.54 16.73
N ILE A 72 3.80 -4.73 15.41
CA ILE A 72 4.86 -4.45 14.44
C ILE A 72 4.24 -3.64 13.32
N PHE A 73 4.65 -2.38 13.17
CA PHE A 73 4.11 -1.49 12.15
C PHE A 73 5.19 -0.51 11.67
N LYS A 74 5.14 -0.14 10.38
CA LYS A 74 6.05 0.88 9.83
C LYS A 74 5.61 2.29 10.24
N HIS A 75 4.30 2.54 10.31
CA HIS A 75 3.77 3.89 10.51
C HIS A 75 2.34 3.87 11.06
N LYS A 76 2.04 4.76 12.03
CA LYS A 76 0.69 4.99 12.60
C LYS A 76 -0.04 3.73 13.09
N SER A 77 0.68 2.93 13.88
CA SER A 77 0.13 1.99 14.87
C SER A 77 -0.52 0.70 14.39
N TRP A 78 -0.77 0.49 13.10
CA TRP A 78 -1.44 -0.72 12.62
C TRP A 78 -0.73 -1.38 11.44
N SER A 79 -0.86 -2.69 11.36
CA SER A 79 -0.43 -3.54 10.25
C SER A 79 -1.37 -4.74 10.12
N CYS A 80 -1.30 -5.45 9.00
CA CYS A 80 -1.94 -6.75 8.85
C CYS A 80 -0.98 -7.87 9.26
N LYS A 81 -1.37 -8.67 10.24
CA LYS A 81 -0.66 -9.89 10.62
C LYS A 81 -1.23 -11.07 9.84
N LEU A 82 -0.35 -11.78 9.15
CA LEU A 82 -0.65 -13.01 8.42
C LEU A 82 0.03 -14.18 9.14
N ILE A 83 -0.74 -15.24 9.42
CA ILE A 83 -0.26 -16.48 10.02
C ILE A 83 -0.61 -17.60 9.05
N GLY A 84 0.41 -18.23 8.48
CA GLY A 84 0.24 -19.41 7.63
C GLY A 84 -0.30 -20.59 8.45
N GLY A 85 -1.16 -21.39 7.83
CA GLY A 85 -1.67 -22.62 8.44
C GLY A 85 -0.76 -23.82 8.23
N SER A 86 -1.31 -25.00 8.54
CA SER A 86 -0.68 -26.30 8.34
C SER A 86 -1.63 -27.30 7.65
N ALA A 87 -1.07 -28.43 7.21
CA ALA A 87 -1.72 -29.58 6.57
C ALA A 87 -2.27 -29.34 5.14
N LEU A 88 -3.43 -28.69 5.01
CA LEU A 88 -4.13 -28.53 3.72
C LEU A 88 -3.79 -27.22 2.99
N GLY A 89 -3.11 -26.30 3.68
CA GLY A 89 -2.63 -25.04 3.13
C GLY A 89 -1.67 -24.37 4.12
N ASN A 90 -0.56 -23.86 3.61
CA ASN A 90 0.49 -23.26 4.43
C ASN A 90 0.59 -21.75 4.17
N TYR A 91 -0.56 -21.09 3.95
CA TYR A 91 -0.60 -19.70 3.57
C TYR A 91 -1.76 -18.96 4.23
N ALA A 92 -1.59 -17.65 4.33
CA ALA A 92 -2.65 -16.70 4.58
C ALA A 92 -2.32 -15.46 3.76
N TYR A 93 -3.29 -14.96 2.99
CA TYR A 93 -3.10 -13.75 2.20
C TYR A 93 -4.33 -12.86 2.24
N ILE A 94 -4.09 -11.60 1.91
CA ILE A 94 -5.13 -10.60 1.70
C ILE A 94 -5.07 -10.15 0.25
N THR A 95 -6.23 -9.87 -0.31
CA THR A 95 -6.33 -9.33 -1.67
C THR A 95 -7.31 -8.18 -1.73
N SER A 96 -7.00 -7.19 -2.56
CA SER A 96 -7.85 -6.04 -2.82
C SER A 96 -7.96 -5.91 -4.33
N ARG A 97 -9.20 -5.91 -4.83
CA ARG A 97 -9.48 -5.81 -6.26
C ARG A 97 -9.93 -4.40 -6.56
N GLN A 98 -9.22 -3.74 -7.47
CA GLN A 98 -9.46 -2.37 -7.84
C GLN A 98 -9.68 -2.29 -9.35
N SER A 99 -10.69 -1.54 -9.78
CA SER A 99 -11.09 -1.41 -11.19
C SER A 99 -10.25 -0.38 -11.94
N TYR A 100 -9.32 -0.81 -12.78
CA TYR A 100 -8.50 0.11 -13.57
C TYR A 100 -9.36 1.00 -14.47
N SER A 101 -9.22 2.33 -14.32
CA SER A 101 -9.93 3.31 -15.15
C SER A 101 -9.41 3.35 -16.59
N GLN A 102 -8.12 3.08 -16.77
CA GLN A 102 -7.46 2.94 -18.07
C GLN A 102 -6.22 2.04 -17.93
N PRO A 103 -5.84 1.25 -18.96
CA PRO A 103 -4.58 0.53 -18.96
C PRO A 103 -3.39 1.52 -18.90
N SER A 104 -2.57 1.42 -17.85
CA SER A 104 -1.36 2.25 -17.70
C SER A 104 -0.25 1.44 -17.04
N LYS A 105 0.97 2.02 -16.99
CA LYS A 105 2.03 1.48 -16.13
C LYS A 105 1.60 1.61 -14.67
N MET A 106 1.85 0.59 -13.87
CA MET A 106 1.51 0.56 -12.45
C MET A 106 2.73 0.20 -11.61
N GLY A 107 2.86 0.86 -10.46
CA GLY A 107 3.83 0.54 -9.43
C GLY A 107 3.14 -0.03 -8.20
N LEU A 108 3.84 -0.87 -7.46
CA LEU A 108 3.40 -1.42 -6.17
C LEU A 108 4.53 -1.26 -5.17
N GLU A 109 4.22 -0.71 -4.00
CA GLU A 109 5.10 -0.71 -2.84
C GLU A 109 4.41 -1.43 -1.69
N VAL A 110 5.10 -2.43 -1.12
CA VAL A 110 4.63 -3.18 0.05
C VAL A 110 5.73 -3.17 1.09
N ASN A 111 5.36 -2.92 2.33
CA ASN A 111 6.25 -3.01 3.47
C ASN A 111 5.84 -4.19 4.33
N PHE A 112 6.76 -5.12 4.57
CA PHE A 112 6.49 -6.32 5.36
C PHE A 112 7.62 -6.59 6.34
N SER A 113 7.30 -7.34 7.39
CA SER A 113 8.25 -7.86 8.37
C SER A 113 7.95 -9.33 8.56
N VAL A 114 9.00 -10.14 8.64
CA VAL A 114 8.91 -11.59 8.78
C VAL A 114 9.45 -11.97 10.16
N ASN A 115 8.68 -12.78 10.90
CA ASN A 115 9.17 -13.35 12.14
C ASN A 115 10.14 -14.51 11.84
N ASN A 116 11.05 -14.79 12.76
CA ASN A 116 12.03 -15.88 12.62
C ASN A 116 11.41 -17.29 12.50
N ASN A 117 10.12 -17.42 12.81
CA ASN A 117 9.39 -18.70 12.79
C ASN A 117 8.59 -18.90 11.50
N VAL A 118 9.10 -18.42 10.37
CA VAL A 118 8.46 -18.62 9.05
C VAL A 118 9.36 -19.53 8.23
N GLU A 119 8.81 -20.66 7.79
CA GLU A 119 9.51 -21.61 6.93
C GLU A 119 9.64 -21.03 5.50
N ALA A 120 10.85 -21.08 4.95
CA ALA A 120 11.07 -20.76 3.54
C ALA A 120 10.76 -21.99 2.69
N ILE A 121 9.92 -21.82 1.68
CA ILE A 121 9.74 -22.84 0.64
C ILE A 121 10.90 -22.66 -0.35
N THR A 122 11.95 -23.46 -0.19
CA THR A 122 13.02 -23.63 -1.20
C THR A 122 12.58 -24.52 -2.35
#